data_AF-N8VG07-F1
#
_entry.id   AF-N8VG07-F1
#
_cell.length_a   1.000
_cell.length_b   1.000
_cell.length_c   1.000
_cell.angle_alpha   90.00
_cell.angle_beta   90.00
_cell.angle_gamma   90.00
#
_symmetry.space_group_name_H-M   'P 1'
#
loop_
_entity.id
_entity.type
_entity.pdbx_description
1 polymer ?
#
loop_
_entity_poly.entity_id
_entity_poly.type
_entity_poly.pdbx_seq_one_letter_code
_entity_poly.pdbx_strand_id
1 'polypeptide(L)'
;MSQGITDIFDNMLSVISVARYEKVTTHKVAKNLQVSKRTAQRYIKALIDQGYLERKESYVIATRKAYGMIVAGEPIKGFWRE
;
A
#
# COMPACT_ATOMS: atom_id res chain seq x y z
N MET A 1 -19.13 -11.25 -6.32
CA MET A 1 -17.72 -10.90 -6.05
C MET A 1 -17.72 -9.56 -5.32
N SER A 2 -17.17 -9.53 -4.12
CA SER A 2 -17.38 -8.52 -3.08
C SER A 2 -16.64 -7.22 -3.37
N GLN A 3 -17.37 -6.16 -3.72
CA GLN A 3 -16.84 -4.79 -3.97
C GLN A 3 -15.80 -4.33 -2.93
N GLY A 4 -15.99 -4.68 -1.65
CA GLY A 4 -15.08 -4.29 -0.58
C GLY A 4 -13.65 -4.86 -0.65
N ILE A 5 -13.42 -6.01 -1.31
CA ILE A 5 -12.04 -6.54 -1.47
C ILE A 5 -11.30 -5.77 -2.56
N THR A 6 -12.00 -5.45 -3.66
CA THR A 6 -11.45 -4.64 -4.75
C THR A 6 -11.06 -3.25 -4.26
N ASP A 7 -11.92 -2.60 -3.46
CA ASP A 7 -11.65 -1.27 -2.90
C ASP A 7 -10.41 -1.25 -2.01
N ILE A 8 -10.18 -2.31 -1.22
CA ILE A 8 -8.99 -2.41 -0.35
C ILE A 8 -7.73 -2.56 -1.20
N PHE A 9 -7.79 -3.36 -2.26
CA PHE A 9 -6.66 -3.57 -3.15
C PHE A 9 -6.29 -2.28 -3.89
N ASP A 10 -7.27 -1.56 -4.44
CA ASP A 10 -7.06 -0.30 -5.15
C ASP A 10 -6.49 0.79 -4.21
N ASN A 11 -6.97 0.82 -2.97
CA ASN A 11 -6.43 1.68 -1.92
C ASN A 11 -4.96 1.35 -1.61
N MET A 12 -4.62 0.07 -1.46
CA MET A 12 -3.24 -0.36 -1.19
C MET A 12 -2.31 -0.07 -2.38
N LEU A 13 -2.76 -0.33 -3.62
CA LEU A 13 -2.05 0.04 -4.84
C LEU A 13 -1.77 1.54 -4.90
N SER A 14 -2.75 2.35 -4.54
CA SER A 14 -2.61 3.81 -4.48
C SER A 14 -1.52 4.23 -3.49
N VAL A 15 -1.41 3.58 -2.33
CA VAL A 15 -0.31 3.84 -1.37
C VAL A 15 1.05 3.53 -2.00
N ILE A 16 1.19 2.39 -2.69
CA ILE A 16 2.46 1.98 -3.30
C ILE A 16 2.85 2.95 -4.43
N SER A 17 1.89 3.33 -5.28
CA SER A 17 2.11 4.25 -6.40
C SER A 17 2.62 5.61 -5.94
N VAL A 18 2.08 6.15 -4.84
CA VAL A 18 2.56 7.39 -4.25
C VAL A 18 3.94 7.20 -3.62
N ALA A 19 4.17 6.08 -2.91
CA ALA A 19 5.44 5.76 -2.26
C ALA A 19 6.62 5.53 -3.22
N ARG A 20 6.35 5.42 -4.53
CA ARG A 20 7.36 5.36 -5.59
C ARG A 20 8.06 6.70 -5.82
N TYR A 21 7.30 7.80 -5.83
CA TYR A 21 7.84 9.10 -6.22
C TYR A 21 8.14 9.99 -5.02
N GLU A 22 7.56 9.69 -3.86
CA GLU A 22 7.69 10.54 -2.69
C GLU A 22 7.59 9.79 -1.36
N LYS A 23 8.02 10.48 -0.30
CA LYS A 23 7.92 10.01 1.08
C LYS A 23 6.45 9.94 1.49
N VAL A 24 5.97 8.75 1.83
CA VAL A 24 4.57 8.56 2.23
C VAL A 24 4.45 8.54 3.75
N THR A 25 3.51 9.32 4.27
CA THR A 25 3.15 9.31 5.69
C THR A 25 1.73 8.81 5.87
N THR A 26 1.42 8.29 7.07
CA THR A 26 0.06 7.89 7.42
C THR A 26 -0.96 9.01 7.20
N HIS A 27 -0.59 10.25 7.52
CA HIS A 27 -1.49 11.39 7.33
C HIS A 27 -1.83 11.62 5.86
N LYS A 28 -0.82 11.50 4.98
CA LYS A 28 -1.00 11.66 3.54
C LYS A 28 -1.87 10.55 2.95
N VAL A 29 -1.66 9.29 3.36
CA VAL A 29 -2.52 8.16 2.95
C VAL A 29 -3.96 8.37 3.39
N ALA A 30 -4.18 8.76 4.65
CA ALA A 30 -5.52 9.00 5.18
C ALA A 30 -6.26 10.09 4.39
N LYS A 31 -5.56 11.19 4.07
CA LYS A 31 -6.12 12.30 3.29
C LYS A 31 -6.43 11.88 1.84
N ASN A 32 -5.49 11.21 1.18
CA ASN A 32 -5.62 10.85 -0.23
C ASN A 32 -6.72 9.80 -0.47
N LEU A 33 -6.83 8.82 0.43
CA LEU A 33 -7.82 7.75 0.31
C LEU A 33 -9.14 8.08 1.03
N GLN A 34 -9.25 9.25 1.65
CA GLN A 34 -10.40 9.66 2.48
C GLN A 34 -10.78 8.63 3.55
N VAL A 35 -9.78 7.97 4.13
CA VAL A 35 -9.96 6.96 5.19
C VAL A 35 -9.47 7.48 6.53
N SER A 36 -9.91 6.82 7.62
CA SER A 36 -9.39 7.14 8.95
C SER A 36 -7.86 6.93 9.03
N LYS A 37 -7.18 7.70 9.88
CA LYS A 37 -5.73 7.49 10.16
C LYS A 37 -5.44 6.05 10.59
N ARG A 38 -6.33 5.43 11.36
CA ARG A 38 -6.22 4.03 11.80
C ARG A 38 -6.27 3.07 10.62
N THR A 39 -7.19 3.28 9.68
CA THR A 39 -7.28 2.48 8.45
C THR A 39 -6.03 2.65 7.59
N ALA A 40 -5.56 3.89 7.41
CA ALA A 40 -4.30 4.17 6.71
C ALA A 40 -3.09 3.47 7.36
N GLN A 41 -2.99 3.45 8.70
CA GLN A 41 -1.95 2.70 9.41
C GLN A 41 -2.04 1.21 9.14
N ARG A 42 -3.25 0.63 9.10
CA ARG A 42 -3.44 -0.79 8.78
C ARG A 42 -2.96 -1.12 7.37
N TYR A 43 -3.27 -0.28 6.38
CA TYR A 43 -2.80 -0.47 5.01
C TYR A 43 -1.27 -0.40 4.92
N ILE A 44 -0.67 0.64 5.50
CA ILE A 44 0.79 0.79 5.54
C ILE A 44 1.43 -0.41 6.22
N LYS A 45 0.90 -0.86 7.37
CA LYS A 45 1.42 -2.02 8.08
C LYS A 45 1.35 -3.29 7.23
N ALA A 46 0.20 -3.58 6.63
CA ALA A 46 0.05 -4.76 5.77
C ALA A 46 1.05 -4.75 4.60
N LEU A 47 1.26 -3.57 3.98
CA LEU A 47 2.22 -3.42 2.90
C LEU A 47 3.69 -3.54 3.36
N ILE A 48 4.01 -3.13 4.59
CA ILE A 48 5.33 -3.38 5.21
C ILE A 48 5.52 -4.87 5.49
N ASP A 49 4.53 -5.51 6.13
CA ASP A 49 4.59 -6.92 6.51
C ASP A 49 4.73 -7.83 5.27
N GLN A 50 4.17 -7.42 4.14
CA GLN A 50 4.33 -8.11 2.85
C GLN A 50 5.58 -7.70 2.05
N GLY A 51 6.36 -6.73 2.55
CA GLY A 51 7.62 -6.28 1.95
C GLY A 51 7.48 -5.37 0.74
N TYR A 52 6.31 -4.76 0.52
CA TYR A 52 6.08 -3.76 -0.54
C TYR A 52 6.48 -2.35 -0.12
N LEU A 53 6.41 -2.05 1.18
CA LEU A 53 6.87 -0.79 1.75
C LEU A 53 7.98 -1.04 2.75
N GLU A 54 8.92 -0.10 2.82
CA GLU A 54 9.94 -0.07 3.86
C GLU A 54 9.71 1.14 4.76
N ARG A 55 9.72 0.91 6.08
CA ARG A 55 9.63 1.99 7.07
C ARG A 55 10.97 2.69 7.21
N LYS A 56 10.96 3.99 7.05
CA LYS A 56 11.99 4.92 7.51
C LYS A 56 11.49 5.65 8.76
N GLU A 57 12.32 6.46 9.40
CA GLU A 57 12.03 7.09 10.71
C GLU A 57 10.59 7.65 10.82
N SER A 58 10.18 8.49 9.86
CA SER A 58 8.88 9.18 9.88
C SER A 58 7.99 8.93 8.67
N TYR A 59 8.44 8.12 7.70
CA TYR A 59 7.76 7.88 6.43
C TYR A 59 8.02 6.48 5.90
N VAL A 60 7.31 6.09 4.85
CA VAL A 60 7.50 4.82 4.12
C VAL A 60 7.83 5.08 2.66
N ILE A 61 8.59 4.17 2.06
CA ILE A 61 8.97 4.18 0.63
C ILE A 61 8.67 2.83 -0.01
N ALA A 62 8.43 2.81 -1.32
CA ALA A 62 8.24 1.58 -2.08
C ALA A 62 9.56 0.79 -2.19
N THR A 63 9.49 -0.52 -1.95
CA THR A 63 10.62 -1.45 -2.14
C THR A 63 10.74 -1.89 -3.59
N ARG A 64 11.88 -2.49 -3.99
CA ARG A 64 12.05 -3.09 -5.32
C ARG A 64 10.98 -4.12 -5.67
N LYS A 65 10.44 -4.82 -4.66
CA LYS A 65 9.31 -5.76 -4.82
C LYS A 65 8.03 -5.03 -5.25
N ALA A 66 7.72 -3.90 -4.63
CA ALA A 66 6.63 -3.02 -5.05
C ALA A 66 6.81 -2.47 -6.46
N TYR A 67 8.03 -2.10 -6.85
CA TYR A 67 8.31 -1.69 -8.23
C TYR A 67 8.05 -2.82 -9.23
N GLY A 68 8.49 -4.04 -8.93
CA GLY A 68 8.22 -5.21 -9.76
C GLY A 68 6.71 -5.45 -9.93
N MET A 69 5.94 -5.28 -8.86
CA MET A 69 4.49 -5.39 -8.90
C MET A 69 3.83 -4.37 -9.85
N ILE A 70 4.20 -3.09 -9.74
CA ILE A 70 3.61 -2.03 -10.57
C ILE A 70 4.03 -2.15 -12.03
N VAL A 71 5.29 -2.49 -12.30
CA VAL A 71 5.86 -2.47 -13.65
C VAL A 71 5.58 -3.76 -14.41
N ALA A 72 5.60 -4.91 -13.74
CA ALA A 72 5.39 -6.21 -14.37
C ALA A 72 3.92 -6.69 -14.29
N GLY A 73 3.04 -5.96 -13.58
CA GLY A 73 1.65 -6.39 -13.37
C GLY A 73 1.51 -7.65 -12.52
N GLU A 74 2.55 -8.03 -11.77
CA GLU A 74 2.49 -9.25 -10.96
C GLU A 74 1.55 -9.07 -9.76
N PRO A 75 0.62 -10.02 -9.50
CA PRO A 75 -0.32 -9.91 -8.40
C PRO A 75 0.38 -9.99 -7.04
N ILE A 76 -0.20 -9.33 -6.03
CA ILE A 76 0.25 -9.43 -4.63
C ILE A 76 0.16 -10.88 -4.17
N LYS A 77 1.29 -11.61 -4.21
CA LYS A 77 1.36 -12.98 -3.69
C LYS A 77 1.03 -12.98 -2.20
N GLY A 78 -0.05 -13.69 -1.83
CA GLY A 78 -0.54 -13.82 -0.46
C GLY A 78 -1.82 -13.03 -0.13
N PHE A 79 -2.34 -12.21 -1.05
CA PHE A 79 -3.64 -11.53 -0.86
C PHE A 79 -4.83 -12.39 -1.35
N TRP A 80 -4.56 -13.33 -2.26
CA TRP A 80 -5.52 -14.31 -2.81
C TRP A 80 -5.29 -15.72 -2.24
N ARG A 81 -5.20 -15.88 -0.91
CA ARG A 81 -5.44 -17.20 -0.30
C ARG A 81 -6.78 -17.12 0.40
N GLU A 82 -7.79 -17.68 -0.26
CA GLU A 82 -9.03 -18.16 0.35
C GLU A 82 -8.74 -19.13 1.51
#